data_AF-A0A0B7HM90-F1
#
_entry.id   AF-A0A0B7HM90-F1
#
_cell.length_a   1.000
_cell.length_b   1.000
_cell.length_c   1.000
_cell.angle_alpha   90.00
_cell.angle_beta   90.00
_cell.angle_gamma   90.00
#
_symmetry.space_group_name_H-M   'P 1'
#
loop_
_entity.id
_entity.type
_entity.pdbx_description
1 polymer ?
#
loop_
_entity_poly.entity_id
_entity_poly.type
_entity_poly.pdbx_seq_one_letter_code
_entity_poly.pdbx_strand_id
1 'polypeptide(L)'
;MRCTGELFTNINGTVDASKGEFRKANVAAGSASFMHYSKVVPAVDNLVKELNDNFDSQKDSLSQLEFSFYAHYQLVNIHPFLDGNGRTSRLLMNFIQRKYQLPLGFVFAEDRFQYYDALNSVRKTESFREYYDFMFSQYQKYLQTEIDKQKKIRQEKELPFKFGRNK
;
A
#
# COMPACT_ATOMS: atom_id res chain seq x y z
N MET A 1 -16.32 -2.90 10.18
CA MET A 1 -16.64 -1.89 11.23
C MET A 1 -15.53 -0.85 11.19
N ARG A 2 -15.86 0.46 11.12
CA ARG A 2 -14.86 1.53 11.25
C ARG A 2 -14.81 1.88 12.73
N CYS A 3 -13.77 1.43 13.42
CA CYS A 3 -13.57 1.66 14.86
C CYS A 3 -12.39 2.60 15.12
N THR A 4 -12.06 3.46 14.15
CA THR A 4 -10.95 4.43 14.30
C THR A 4 -11.18 5.26 15.56
N GLY A 5 -10.25 5.17 16.53
CA GLY A 5 -10.31 5.96 17.76
C GLY A 5 -11.15 5.36 18.89
N GLU A 6 -11.70 4.16 18.73
CA GLU A 6 -12.59 3.54 19.71
C GLU A 6 -11.90 2.42 20.50
N LEU A 7 -12.36 2.23 21.74
CA LEU A 7 -12.03 1.05 22.56
C LEU A 7 -12.91 -0.12 22.13
N PHE A 8 -12.28 -1.22 21.75
CA PHE A 8 -12.96 -2.46 21.44
C PHE A 8 -12.72 -3.48 22.55
N THR A 9 -13.79 -3.91 23.23
CA THR A 9 -13.70 -4.90 24.31
C THR A 9 -14.38 -6.20 23.89
N ASN A 10 -13.68 -7.33 24.08
CA ASN A 10 -14.21 -8.66 23.90
C ASN A 10 -13.77 -9.59 25.06
N ILE A 11 -14.16 -10.86 24.99
CA ILE A 11 -13.77 -11.88 26.00
C ILE A 11 -12.25 -12.08 26.14
N ASN A 12 -11.46 -11.66 25.14
CA ASN A 12 -10.00 -11.76 25.12
C ASN A 12 -9.33 -10.43 25.57
N GLY A 13 -10.11 -9.46 26.03
CA GLY A 13 -9.66 -8.18 26.58
C GLY A 13 -10.07 -6.96 25.77
N THR A 14 -9.53 -5.82 26.17
CA THR A 14 -9.73 -4.53 25.50
C THR A 14 -8.55 -4.24 24.56
N VAL A 15 -8.87 -3.65 23.41
CA VAL A 15 -7.93 -3.14 22.41
C VAL A 15 -8.30 -1.70 22.10
N ASP A 16 -7.32 -0.81 22.18
CA ASP A 16 -7.49 0.59 21.82
C ASP A 16 -7.07 0.83 20.37
N ALA A 17 -8.04 1.04 19.49
CA ALA A 17 -7.79 1.27 18.07
C ALA A 17 -7.06 2.59 17.79
N SER A 18 -6.93 3.50 18.78
CA SER A 18 -6.17 4.74 18.64
C SER A 18 -4.67 4.57 18.91
N LYS A 19 -4.26 3.51 19.62
CA LYS A 19 -2.88 3.33 20.11
C LYS A 19 -1.99 2.49 19.20
N GLY A 20 -2.53 1.99 18.09
CA GLY A 20 -1.80 1.08 17.20
C GLY A 20 -1.62 -0.32 17.79
N GLU A 21 -2.48 -0.72 18.73
CA GLU A 21 -2.45 -2.07 19.30
C GLU A 21 -2.87 -3.12 18.26
N PHE A 22 -2.22 -4.29 18.31
CA PHE A 22 -2.64 -5.43 17.51
C PHE A 22 -4.02 -5.92 17.95
N ARG A 23 -4.83 -6.37 16.98
CA ARG A 23 -6.16 -6.88 17.26
C ARG A 23 -6.10 -8.15 18.12
N LYS A 24 -7.00 -8.24 19.09
CA LYS A 24 -7.27 -9.44 19.92
C LYS A 24 -8.56 -10.16 19.52
N ALA A 25 -9.05 -9.84 18.33
CA ALA A 25 -10.30 -10.34 17.77
C ALA A 25 -10.08 -10.85 16.35
N ASN A 26 -10.85 -11.85 15.96
CA ASN A 26 -10.93 -12.27 14.56
C ASN A 26 -11.74 -11.23 13.78
N VAL A 27 -11.29 -10.95 12.57
CA VAL A 27 -11.89 -9.94 11.69
C VAL A 27 -12.04 -10.52 10.29
N ALA A 28 -12.99 -9.97 9.55
CA ALA A 28 -13.26 -10.31 8.17
C ALA A 28 -13.46 -9.04 7.34
N ALA A 29 -13.18 -9.13 6.04
CA ALA A 29 -13.52 -8.10 5.07
C ALA A 29 -14.31 -8.74 3.92
N GLY A 30 -15.58 -8.35 3.78
CA GLY A 30 -16.50 -9.02 2.87
C GLY A 30 -16.69 -10.48 3.27
N SER A 31 -16.53 -11.40 2.31
CA SER A 31 -16.60 -12.85 2.54
C SER A 31 -15.30 -13.49 3.03
N ALA A 32 -14.19 -12.73 3.09
CA ALA A 32 -12.88 -13.27 3.46
C ALA A 32 -12.61 -13.07 4.96
N SER A 33 -12.34 -14.18 5.66
CA SER A 33 -11.83 -14.17 7.04
C SER A 33 -10.32 -14.02 7.04
N PHE A 34 -9.78 -13.18 7.92
CA PHE A 34 -8.34 -13.02 8.10
C PHE A 34 -7.78 -14.06 9.07
N MET A 35 -6.45 -14.11 9.15
CA MET A 35 -5.72 -14.97 10.08
C MET A 35 -6.24 -14.84 11.52
N HIS A 36 -6.21 -15.94 12.28
CA HIS A 36 -6.59 -15.91 13.68
C HIS A 36 -5.73 -14.91 14.49
N TYR A 37 -6.34 -14.13 15.38
CA TYR A 37 -5.65 -13.04 16.09
C TYR A 37 -4.39 -13.49 16.85
N SER A 38 -4.39 -14.72 17.39
CA SER A 38 -3.22 -15.28 18.10
C SER A 38 -1.98 -15.48 17.23
N LYS A 39 -2.14 -15.52 15.91
CA LYS A 39 -1.03 -15.67 14.95
C LYS A 39 -0.55 -14.33 14.39
N VAL A 40 -1.21 -13.21 14.72
CA VAL A 40 -0.87 -11.88 14.18
C VAL A 40 0.52 -11.45 14.58
N VAL A 41 0.87 -11.51 15.88
CA VAL A 41 2.17 -11.04 16.37
C VAL A 41 3.32 -11.82 15.73
N PRO A 42 3.33 -13.17 15.77
CA PRO A 42 4.38 -13.94 15.08
C PRO A 42 4.46 -13.66 13.58
N ALA A 43 3.32 -13.44 12.91
CA ALA A 43 3.31 -13.15 11.47
C ALA A 43 3.91 -11.78 11.16
N VAL A 44 3.64 -10.75 11.99
CA VAL A 44 4.25 -9.43 11.85
C VAL A 44 5.74 -9.50 12.13
N ASP A 45 6.17 -10.19 13.17
CA ASP A 45 7.60 -10.35 13.51
C ASP A 45 8.37 -11.03 12.36
N ASN A 46 7.79 -12.10 11.79
CA ASN A 46 8.35 -12.77 10.63
C ASN A 46 8.42 -11.85 9.42
N LEU A 47 7.37 -11.07 9.14
CA LEU A 47 7.38 -10.10 8.05
C LEU A 47 8.49 -9.05 8.26
N VAL A 48 8.63 -8.50 9.46
CA VAL A 48 9.68 -7.52 9.77
C VAL A 48 11.07 -8.13 9.55
N LYS A 49 11.30 -9.35 10.04
CA LYS A 49 12.55 -10.07 9.83
C LYS A 49 12.82 -10.28 8.34
N GLU A 50 11.85 -10.80 7.60
CA GLU A 50 11.96 -11.04 6.16
C GLU A 50 12.28 -9.78 5.38
N LEU A 51 11.61 -8.66 5.70
CA LEU A 51 11.85 -7.39 5.04
C LEU A 51 13.25 -6.84 5.35
N ASN A 52 13.73 -6.99 6.59
CA ASN A 52 15.08 -6.55 6.95
C ASN A 52 16.16 -7.40 6.26
N ASP A 53 15.98 -8.73 6.23
CA ASP A 53 16.95 -9.66 5.64
C ASP A 53 17.09 -9.47 4.12
N ASN A 54 16.02 -9.03 3.45
CA ASN A 54 15.98 -8.87 1.98
C ASN A 54 16.05 -7.42 1.50
N PHE A 55 16.18 -6.45 2.40
CA PHE A 55 16.17 -5.03 2.03
C PHE A 55 17.35 -4.70 1.10
N ASP A 56 18.56 -5.11 1.45
CA ASP A 56 19.75 -4.74 0.69
C ASP A 56 20.01 -5.66 -0.52
N SER A 57 19.17 -6.69 -0.73
CA SER A 57 19.35 -7.66 -1.83
C SER A 57 18.71 -7.24 -3.16
N GLN A 58 17.89 -6.18 -3.16
CA GLN A 58 17.17 -5.71 -4.36
C GLN A 58 18.07 -4.87 -5.27
N LYS A 59 18.38 -5.38 -6.46
CA LYS A 59 19.47 -4.84 -7.32
C LYS A 59 19.03 -3.75 -8.29
N ASP A 60 17.77 -3.78 -8.72
CA ASP A 60 17.24 -2.90 -9.76
C ASP A 60 15.87 -2.32 -9.36
N SER A 61 15.42 -1.29 -10.08
CA SER A 61 14.14 -0.64 -9.77
C SER A 61 12.94 -1.58 -9.85
N LEU A 62 13.00 -2.64 -10.68
CA LEU A 62 11.89 -3.57 -10.84
C LEU A 62 11.75 -4.42 -9.58
N SER A 63 12.83 -5.10 -9.18
CA SER A 63 12.89 -5.91 -7.95
C SER A 63 12.60 -5.08 -6.69
N GLN A 64 13.06 -3.83 -6.64
CA GLN A 64 12.74 -2.90 -5.55
C GLN A 64 11.24 -2.54 -5.49
N LEU A 65 10.58 -2.36 -6.65
CA LEU A 65 9.14 -2.13 -6.71
C LEU A 65 8.36 -3.38 -6.29
N GLU A 66 8.72 -4.56 -6.82
CA GLU A 66 8.12 -5.84 -6.43
C GLU A 66 8.22 -6.05 -4.92
N PHE A 67 9.40 -5.79 -4.35
CA PHE A 67 9.62 -5.88 -2.91
C PHE A 67 8.72 -4.93 -2.10
N SER A 68 8.52 -3.69 -2.59
CA SER A 68 7.59 -2.74 -1.96
C SER A 68 6.12 -3.21 -2.04
N PHE A 69 5.71 -3.80 -3.16
CA PHE A 69 4.36 -4.34 -3.36
C PHE A 69 4.14 -5.61 -2.53
N TYR A 70 5.17 -6.46 -2.41
CA TYR A 70 5.16 -7.62 -1.54
C TYR A 70 4.91 -7.21 -0.08
N ALA A 71 5.69 -6.27 0.45
CA ALA A 71 5.52 -5.77 1.81
C ALA A 71 4.11 -5.22 2.07
N HIS A 72 3.57 -4.48 1.08
CA HIS A 72 2.19 -4.01 1.11
C HIS A 72 1.20 -5.17 1.22
N TYR A 73 1.27 -6.15 0.32
CA TYR A 73 0.37 -7.29 0.29
C TYR A 73 0.42 -8.06 1.61
N GLN A 74 1.62 -8.38 2.10
CA GLN A 74 1.81 -9.16 3.31
C GLN A 74 1.15 -8.49 4.51
N LEU A 75 1.33 -7.17 4.70
CA LEU A 75 0.71 -6.47 5.82
C LEU A 75 -0.82 -6.40 5.69
N VAL A 76 -1.35 -6.17 4.47
CA VAL A 76 -2.81 -6.23 4.22
C VAL A 76 -3.36 -7.63 4.52
N ASN A 77 -2.60 -8.66 4.17
CA ASN A 77 -2.99 -10.06 4.33
C ASN A 77 -2.99 -10.51 5.80
N ILE A 78 -1.99 -10.11 6.59
CA ILE A 78 -1.93 -10.33 8.04
C ILE A 78 -3.07 -9.60 8.76
N HIS A 79 -3.33 -8.37 8.31
CA HIS A 79 -4.38 -7.49 8.84
C HIS A 79 -4.24 -7.26 10.37
N PRO A 80 -3.10 -6.72 10.84
CA PRO A 80 -2.75 -6.78 12.26
C PRO A 80 -3.56 -5.86 13.19
N PHE A 81 -4.18 -4.80 12.67
CA PHE A 81 -4.92 -3.80 13.45
C PHE A 81 -6.44 -3.98 13.32
N LEU A 82 -7.21 -3.35 14.22
CA LEU A 82 -8.68 -3.31 14.10
C LEU A 82 -9.16 -2.43 12.93
N ASP A 83 -8.45 -1.34 12.67
CA ASP A 83 -8.70 -0.42 11.57
C ASP A 83 -7.35 0.13 11.07
N GLY A 84 -7.32 0.71 9.89
CA GLY A 84 -6.14 1.38 9.35
C GLY A 84 -5.22 0.48 8.53
N ASN A 85 -5.44 -0.84 8.50
CA ASN A 85 -4.55 -1.80 7.82
C ASN A 85 -4.18 -1.39 6.39
N GLY A 86 -5.17 -1.10 5.54
CA GLY A 86 -4.88 -0.67 4.16
C GLY A 86 -4.10 0.64 4.09
N ARG A 87 -4.34 1.59 4.99
CA ARG A 87 -3.62 2.88 5.04
C ARG A 87 -2.16 2.64 5.47
N THR A 88 -1.95 1.85 6.51
CA THR A 88 -0.63 1.49 7.01
C THR A 88 0.16 0.69 5.97
N SER A 89 -0.45 -0.26 5.26
CA SER A 89 0.23 -1.02 4.20
C SER A 89 0.69 -0.14 3.04
N ARG A 90 -0.11 0.85 2.63
CA ARG A 90 0.32 1.84 1.61
C ARG A 90 1.45 2.73 2.11
N LEU A 91 1.44 3.09 3.39
CA LEU A 91 2.55 3.83 3.99
C LEU A 91 3.82 2.98 4.04
N LEU A 92 3.74 1.69 4.38
CA LEU A 92 4.88 0.77 4.35
C LEU A 92 5.45 0.62 2.93
N MET A 93 4.59 0.45 1.93
CA MET A 93 4.97 0.44 0.51
C MET A 93 5.78 1.68 0.15
N ASN A 94 5.25 2.87 0.47
CA ASN A 94 5.88 4.14 0.13
C ASN A 94 7.15 4.38 0.94
N PHE A 95 7.23 3.89 2.18
CA PHE A 95 8.45 3.93 2.96
C PHE A 95 9.58 3.15 2.29
N ILE A 96 9.30 1.95 1.79
CA ILE A 96 10.27 1.13 1.07
C ILE A 96 10.68 1.81 -0.25
N GLN A 97 9.71 2.28 -1.04
CA GLN A 97 9.99 3.03 -2.28
C GLN A 97 10.85 4.26 -2.01
N ARG A 98 10.57 5.02 -0.94
CA ARG A 98 11.35 6.18 -0.53
C ARG A 98 12.80 5.81 -0.21
N LYS A 99 13.02 4.69 0.48
CA LYS A 99 14.37 4.22 0.83
C LYS A 99 15.20 3.83 -0.39
N TYR A 100 14.58 3.25 -1.42
CA TYR A 100 15.21 3.02 -2.72
C TYR A 100 15.23 4.25 -3.63
N GLN A 101 14.76 5.40 -3.17
CA GLN A 101 14.70 6.65 -3.95
C GLN A 101 13.83 6.54 -5.22
N LEU A 102 12.80 5.70 -5.16
CA LEU A 102 11.79 5.55 -6.21
C LEU A 102 10.67 6.60 -6.05
N PRO A 103 10.01 7.00 -7.15
CA PRO A 103 8.73 7.71 -7.07
C PRO A 103 7.72 6.97 -6.20
N LEU A 104 6.93 7.73 -5.42
CA LEU A 104 6.00 7.14 -4.46
C LEU A 104 4.67 6.82 -5.15
N GLY A 105 4.47 5.55 -5.44
CA GLY A 105 3.28 5.05 -6.11
C GLY A 105 2.03 5.09 -5.25
N PHE A 106 0.86 5.05 -5.89
CA PHE A 106 -0.40 4.82 -5.22
C PHE A 106 -1.37 4.09 -6.14
N VAL A 107 -2.39 3.49 -5.53
CA VAL A 107 -3.52 2.88 -6.24
C VAL A 107 -4.61 3.94 -6.39
N PHE A 108 -5.06 4.12 -7.63
CA PHE A 108 -6.10 5.08 -7.97
C PHE A 108 -7.45 4.68 -7.36
N ALA A 109 -8.20 5.67 -6.86
CA ALA A 109 -9.45 5.41 -6.14
C ALA A 109 -10.53 4.80 -7.05
N GLU A 110 -10.53 5.15 -8.32
CA GLU A 110 -11.41 4.60 -9.36
C GLU A 110 -11.14 3.11 -9.65
N ASP A 111 -9.92 2.63 -9.40
CA ASP A 111 -9.50 1.24 -9.66
C ASP A 111 -9.62 0.35 -8.41
N ARG A 112 -10.44 0.78 -7.44
CA ARG A 112 -10.60 0.13 -6.13
C ARG A 112 -11.10 -1.31 -6.23
N PHE A 113 -11.97 -1.62 -7.19
CA PHE A 113 -12.52 -2.97 -7.33
C PHE A 113 -11.44 -3.93 -7.83
N GLN A 114 -10.75 -3.56 -8.90
CA GLN A 114 -9.63 -4.33 -9.47
C GLN A 114 -8.51 -4.53 -8.45
N TYR A 115 -8.26 -3.53 -7.60
CA TYR A 115 -7.31 -3.66 -6.49
C TYR A 115 -7.70 -4.78 -5.51
N TYR A 116 -8.97 -4.88 -5.10
CA TYR A 116 -9.40 -5.97 -4.24
C TYR A 116 -9.37 -7.32 -4.95
N ASP A 117 -9.70 -7.36 -6.24
CA ASP A 117 -9.61 -8.59 -7.04
C ASP A 117 -8.17 -9.09 -7.12
N ALA A 118 -7.22 -8.18 -7.35
CA ALA A 118 -5.78 -8.46 -7.37
C ALA A 118 -5.25 -8.93 -6.00
N LEU A 119 -5.76 -8.40 -4.88
CA LEU A 119 -5.42 -8.93 -3.55
C LEU A 119 -6.00 -10.33 -3.32
N ASN A 120 -7.20 -10.58 -3.83
CA ASN A 120 -7.88 -11.86 -3.66
C ASN A 120 -7.31 -12.95 -4.57
N SER A 121 -6.72 -12.61 -5.71
CA SER A 121 -6.12 -13.60 -6.61
C SER A 121 -4.96 -14.34 -5.95
N VAL A 122 -4.08 -13.64 -5.24
CA VAL A 122 -2.95 -14.26 -4.51
C VAL A 122 -3.45 -15.29 -3.49
N ARG A 123 -4.58 -15.03 -2.81
CA ARG A 123 -5.18 -15.99 -1.87
C ARG A 123 -5.73 -17.24 -2.55
N LYS A 124 -6.16 -17.13 -3.82
CA LYS A 124 -6.78 -18.22 -4.59
C LYS A 124 -5.76 -19.06 -5.34
N THR A 125 -4.70 -18.43 -5.85
CA THR A 125 -3.74 -19.04 -6.76
C THR A 125 -2.36 -19.25 -6.14
N GLU A 126 -2.13 -18.71 -4.94
CA GLU A 126 -0.83 -18.67 -4.27
C GLU A 126 0.28 -18.00 -5.12
N SER A 127 -0.12 -17.22 -6.12
CA SER A 127 0.76 -16.54 -7.06
C SER A 127 0.58 -15.04 -7.00
N PHE A 128 1.71 -14.32 -6.94
CA PHE A 128 1.73 -12.86 -6.95
C PHE A 128 1.56 -12.24 -8.34
N ARG A 129 1.52 -13.05 -9.40
CA ARG A 129 1.55 -12.56 -10.79
C ARG A 129 0.48 -11.51 -11.08
N GLU A 130 -0.79 -11.85 -10.87
CA GLU A 130 -1.91 -10.94 -11.14
C GLU A 130 -1.87 -9.70 -10.24
N TYR A 131 -1.39 -9.87 -9.00
CA TYR A 131 -1.23 -8.76 -8.07
C TYR A 131 -0.13 -7.79 -8.53
N TYR A 132 1.03 -8.29 -8.94
CA TYR A 132 2.11 -7.47 -9.47
C TYR A 132 1.72 -6.81 -10.78
N ASP A 133 1.08 -7.54 -11.71
CA ASP A 133 0.57 -6.97 -12.97
C ASP A 133 -0.34 -5.77 -12.69
N PHE A 134 -1.27 -5.91 -11.72
CA PHE A 134 -2.11 -4.80 -11.29
C PHE A 134 -1.31 -3.65 -10.68
N MET A 135 -0.43 -3.91 -9.71
CA MET A 135 0.33 -2.86 -9.02
C MET A 135 1.27 -2.10 -9.97
N PHE A 136 1.91 -2.81 -10.91
CA PHE A 136 2.71 -2.18 -11.95
C PHE A 136 1.87 -1.33 -12.89
N SER A 137 0.69 -1.79 -13.30
CA SER A 137 -0.21 -0.97 -14.12
C SER A 137 -0.61 0.35 -13.43
N GLN A 138 -0.88 0.30 -12.11
CA GLN A 138 -1.17 1.49 -11.31
C GLN A 138 0.04 2.43 -11.22
N TYR A 139 1.23 1.86 -11.04
CA TYR A 139 2.47 2.63 -10.98
C TYR A 139 2.79 3.30 -12.33
N GLN A 140 2.61 2.59 -13.44
CA GLN A 140 2.76 3.14 -14.79
C GLN A 140 1.77 4.27 -15.05
N LYS A 141 0.49 4.07 -14.71
CA LYS A 141 -0.56 5.10 -14.79
C LYS A 141 -0.19 6.36 -13.98
N TYR A 142 0.34 6.17 -12.77
CA TYR A 142 0.85 7.25 -11.93
C TYR A 142 2.00 8.01 -12.59
N LEU A 143 3.06 7.32 -13.01
CA LEU A 143 4.22 7.96 -13.63
C LEU A 143 3.85 8.71 -14.90
N GLN A 144 2.98 8.14 -15.74
CA GLN A 144 2.50 8.79 -16.96
C GLN A 144 1.76 10.09 -16.62
N THR A 145 0.90 10.06 -15.61
CA THR A 145 0.17 11.26 -15.15
C THR A 145 1.12 12.36 -14.67
N GLU A 146 2.15 12.01 -13.91
CA GLU A 146 3.16 12.97 -13.45
C GLU A 146 3.99 13.54 -14.60
N ILE A 147 4.42 12.69 -15.55
CA ILE A 147 5.16 13.13 -16.75
C ILE A 147 4.33 14.13 -17.55
N ASP A 148 3.06 13.84 -17.79
CA ASP A 148 2.18 14.71 -18.57
C ASP A 148 1.89 16.03 -17.87
N LYS A 149 1.76 16.00 -16.53
CA LYS A 149 1.68 17.21 -15.71
C LYS A 149 2.94 18.07 -15.85
N GLN A 150 4.14 17.48 -15.80
CA GLN A 150 5.39 18.21 -15.97
C GLN A 150 5.52 18.83 -17.38
N LYS A 151 5.12 18.09 -18.42
CA LYS A 151 5.12 18.60 -19.81
C LYS A 151 4.21 19.83 -19.97
N LYS A 152 3.00 19.80 -19.39
CA LYS A 152 2.07 20.94 -19.41
C LYS A 152 2.66 22.17 -18.71
N ILE A 153 3.21 22.00 -17.51
CA ILE A 153 3.87 23.09 -16.76
C ILE A 153 5.00 23.72 -17.58
N ARG A 154 5.80 22.90 -18.29
CA ARG A 154 6.89 23.40 -19.13
C ARG A 154 6.37 24.22 -20.31
N GLN A 155 5.33 23.74 -21.01
CA GLN A 155 4.71 24.48 -22.13
C GLN A 155 4.11 25.82 -21.68
N GLU A 156 3.48 25.85 -20.50
CA GLU A 156 2.91 27.08 -19.92
C GLU A 156 3.99 28.11 -19.55
N LYS A 157 5.17 27.66 -19.09
CA LYS A 157 6.32 28.53 -18.80
C LYS A 157 7.05 29.04 -20.04
N GLU A 158 6.96 28.32 -21.16
CA GLU A 158 7.54 28.71 -22.45
C GLU A 158 6.66 29.72 -23.22
N LEU A 159 5.45 30.05 -22.74
CA LEU A 159 4.66 31.17 -23.28
C LEU A 159 5.35 32.50 -22.92
N PRO A 160 5.86 33.28 -23.88
CA PRO A 160 6.50 34.55 -23.58
C PRO A 160 5.49 35.48 -22.93
N PHE A 161 5.86 36.09 -21.81
CA PHE A 161 5.12 37.17 -21.18
C PHE A 161 4.93 38.29 -22.23
N LYS A 162 3.78 38.30 -22.90
CA LYS A 162 3.44 39.35 -23.86
C LYS A 162 3.14 40.61 -23.06
N PHE A 163 4.15 41.47 -22.90
CA PHE A 163 3.90 42.86 -22.53
C PHE A 163 2.97 43.44 -23.59
N GLY A 164 1.72 43.68 -23.23
CA GLY A 164 0.81 44.48 -24.03
C GLY A 164 1.41 45.87 -24.15
N ARG A 165 2.11 46.15 -25.24
CA ARG A 165 2.21 47.51 -25.74
C ARG A 165 1.10 47.66 -26.76
N ASN A 166 0.08 48.42 -26.43
CA ASN A 166 -0.62 49.21 -27.43
C ASN A 166 -0.89 50.59 -26.83
N LYS A 167 -0.38 51.57 -27.57
CA LYS A 167 -0.56 53.01 -27.39
C LYS A 167 -2.01 53.40 -27.63
#